data_AF-A0A8S1CL64-F1
#
_entry.id   AF-A0A8S1CL64-F1
#
_cell.length_a   1.000
_cell.length_b   1.000
_cell.length_c   1.000
_cell.angle_alpha   90.00
_cell.angle_beta   90.00
_cell.angle_gamma   90.00
#
_symmetry.space_group_name_H-M   'P 1'
#
loop_
_entity.id
_entity.type
_entity.pdbx_description
1 polymer ?
#
loop_
_entity_poly.entity_id
_entity_poly.type
_entity_poly.pdbx_seq_one_letter_code
_entity_poly.pdbx_strand_id
1 'polypeptide(L)'
;MLDFVWKSFANHAKMSQKEPSRCELPRLRTATKLIDNPVAGRSVMHSSIKISNLNNSEVLSYPLVMIKGQVIESSGRASGVITAKMSTSNHDWPVVNGKFKILLLLEEGMNNIELIFESASVDLDLKFEPQARKFVVTPVYIVSSGHDGTFQGPEGVDCSLEAALARIKLGVQLLQSVVAEKLWEQGLGRRTFSIDCDPVVHSSSLTLEEAQKMSQDELWSHYGRDLVTKWGAEEARSRKFVAFLSCTRYEGAERSRGLMHDDVLALTKGHAALGGGGLAIFGTACLHTWPRLLEDVNICFGDTTEVDQQLLMDDSGYRGTYGGCYSTTLGAVLHELCHTFDLGHTKKGIMGRGFDRMDLIFSPDETQDTAITPPAHHVVDFTVNLKVDCITNVEPKIEQKQMFGLKKSRSSSNNLLLMDCRDQIYFTQSCAYILAFHKWMIDEKMSKTGIISFDSESWTLKSSLGLKVIEIREGDAQLVCNFWTFSQSRLLFVVPRSNIPDKTKPPLMLFTQDIGGNIFKSNLSL
;
A
#
# COMPACT_ATOMS: atom_id res chain seq x y z
N MET A 1 16.45 -10.48 -12.90
CA MET A 1 15.65 -10.43 -14.15
C MET A 1 14.76 -9.16 -14.16
N LEU A 2 15.39 -8.01 -13.88
CA LEU A 2 14.88 -6.63 -14.01
C LEU A 2 15.74 -5.82 -15.00
N ASP A 3 16.68 -6.49 -15.66
CA ASP A 3 17.81 -5.94 -16.43
C ASP A 3 17.46 -5.38 -17.82
N PHE A 4 16.21 -5.50 -18.28
CA PHE A 4 15.88 -5.18 -19.68
C PHE A 4 15.41 -3.74 -19.90
N VAL A 5 15.22 -2.94 -18.84
CA VAL A 5 14.74 -1.55 -18.97
C VAL A 5 15.85 -0.50 -18.83
N TRP A 6 17.04 -0.84 -18.34
CA TRP A 6 18.01 0.17 -17.84
C TRP A 6 19.37 0.27 -18.57
N LYS A 7 19.60 -0.44 -19.68
CA LYS A 7 20.90 -0.45 -20.38
C LYS A 7 21.24 0.76 -21.28
N SER A 8 20.57 1.91 -21.17
CA SER A 8 20.75 3.02 -22.14
C SER A 8 21.44 4.31 -21.65
N PHE A 9 21.95 4.43 -20.42
CA PHE A 9 22.39 5.74 -19.91
C PHE A 9 23.72 5.81 -19.13
N ALA A 10 24.72 4.99 -19.45
CA ALA A 10 26.05 5.10 -18.86
C ALA A 10 27.10 5.57 -19.89
N ASN A 11 27.36 6.89 -19.97
CA ASN A 11 28.68 7.45 -20.31
C ASN A 11 28.73 9.00 -20.14
N HIS A 12 29.79 9.46 -19.47
CA HIS A 12 30.24 10.84 -19.17
C HIS A 12 29.70 11.51 -17.89
N ALA A 13 30.54 11.65 -16.86
CA ALA A 13 31.49 12.78 -16.75
C ALA A 13 32.41 12.65 -15.50
N LYS A 14 33.70 12.96 -15.69
CA LYS A 14 34.73 13.16 -14.67
C LYS A 14 34.87 14.66 -14.36
N MET A 15 35.25 14.93 -13.10
CA MET A 15 35.96 16.12 -12.57
C MET A 15 35.25 17.48 -12.54
N SER A 16 35.05 18.02 -11.33
CA SER A 16 35.88 19.14 -10.81
C SER A 16 35.42 19.54 -9.39
N GLN A 17 36.36 19.54 -8.45
CA GLN A 17 36.22 20.07 -7.09
C GLN A 17 36.16 21.61 -7.09
N LYS A 18 35.39 22.19 -6.15
CA LYS A 18 35.73 23.42 -5.39
C LYS A 18 34.64 23.74 -4.34
N GLU A 19 35.03 23.74 -3.06
CA GLU A 19 34.38 24.44 -1.94
C GLU A 19 35.14 25.77 -1.66
N PRO A 20 34.76 26.59 -0.65
CA PRO A 20 33.46 27.26 -0.48
C PRO A 20 33.68 28.78 -0.24
N SER A 21 32.61 29.58 -0.15
CA SER A 21 32.73 30.94 0.41
C SER A 21 31.56 31.30 1.33
N ARG A 22 31.93 31.76 2.52
CA ARG A 22 31.11 32.32 3.60
C ARG A 22 30.38 33.58 3.15
N CYS A 23 29.18 33.81 3.67
CA CYS A 23 28.67 35.16 3.89
C CYS A 23 27.79 35.25 5.14
N GLU A 24 27.84 36.42 5.75
CA GLU A 24 27.60 36.74 7.15
C GLU A 24 26.15 37.08 7.50
N LEU A 25 25.82 36.90 8.79
CA LEU A 25 24.62 37.40 9.46
C LEU A 25 24.69 38.92 9.70
N PRO A 26 23.57 39.67 9.63
CA PRO A 26 23.43 40.94 10.32
C PRO A 26 22.53 40.86 11.56
N ARG A 27 23.00 41.50 12.64
CA ARG A 27 22.32 41.71 13.93
C ARG A 27 21.48 43.00 13.94
N LEU A 28 20.31 42.88 14.59
CA LEU A 28 19.62 43.81 15.50
C LEU A 28 19.33 45.27 15.12
N ARG A 29 18.05 45.65 15.23
CA ARG A 29 17.64 46.89 15.91
C ARG A 29 16.37 46.70 16.76
N THR A 30 16.51 47.07 18.02
CA THR A 30 15.51 47.22 19.08
C THR A 30 14.66 48.47 18.86
N ALA A 31 13.36 48.40 19.14
CA ALA A 31 12.54 49.56 19.49
C ALA A 31 11.36 49.14 20.38
N THR A 32 11.46 49.50 21.66
CA THR A 32 10.44 49.34 22.69
C THR A 32 9.33 50.38 22.47
N LYS A 33 8.07 49.95 22.42
CA LYS A 33 6.91 50.81 22.65
C LYS A 33 5.88 50.07 23.51
N LEU A 34 5.80 50.50 24.77
CA LEU A 34 4.72 50.22 25.69
C LEU A 34 3.46 50.93 25.18
N ILE A 35 2.39 50.17 24.96
CA ILE A 35 1.03 50.67 24.80
C ILE A 35 0.15 49.79 25.69
N ASP A 36 -0.32 50.36 26.79
CA ASP A 36 -1.40 49.81 27.60
C ASP A 36 -2.70 49.84 26.79
N ASN A 37 -3.42 48.71 26.73
CA ASN A 37 -4.86 48.67 26.47
C ASN A 37 -5.44 47.30 26.86
N PRO A 38 -6.76 47.25 27.12
CA PRO A 38 -7.37 46.58 28.26
C PRO A 38 -7.50 45.06 28.09
N VAL A 39 -7.80 44.38 29.20
CA VAL A 39 -8.20 42.97 29.26
C VAL A 39 -9.35 42.73 28.27
N ALA A 40 -9.01 42.29 27.06
CA ALA A 40 -9.94 41.73 26.12
C ALA A 40 -10.41 40.40 26.71
N GLY A 41 -11.72 40.27 26.94
CA GLY A 41 -12.32 38.98 27.25
C GLY A 41 -11.83 37.94 26.25
N ARG A 42 -11.39 36.78 26.74
CA ARG A 42 -11.07 35.62 25.89
C ARG A 42 -12.25 35.42 24.94
N SER A 43 -12.06 35.72 23.66
CA SER A 43 -12.93 35.21 22.60
C SER A 43 -12.89 33.70 22.76
N VAL A 44 -14.01 33.09 23.14
CA VAL A 44 -14.14 31.64 23.20
C VAL A 44 -13.97 31.16 21.76
N MET A 45 -12.82 30.55 21.47
CA MET A 45 -12.58 29.90 20.19
C MET A 45 -13.62 28.78 20.09
N HIS A 46 -14.62 28.95 19.25
CA HIS A 46 -15.57 27.89 18.97
C HIS A 46 -14.94 26.97 17.93
N SER A 47 -14.34 25.88 18.42
CA SER A 47 -13.86 24.77 17.62
C SER A 47 -15.00 23.74 17.47
N SER A 48 -15.07 23.06 16.33
CA SER A 48 -15.97 21.92 16.13
C SER A 48 -15.23 20.78 15.44
N ILE A 49 -15.57 19.54 15.80
CA ILE A 49 -14.93 18.33 15.26
C ILE A 49 -15.89 17.68 14.27
N LYS A 50 -15.41 17.38 13.07
CA LYS A 50 -16.17 16.69 12.03
C LYS A 50 -15.46 15.42 11.58
N ILE A 51 -16.09 14.28 11.80
CA ILE A 51 -15.64 12.97 11.29
C ILE A 51 -16.09 12.84 9.84
N SER A 52 -15.24 12.27 8.98
CA SER A 52 -15.44 12.27 7.53
C SER A 52 -15.59 10.89 6.90
N ASN A 53 -15.07 9.83 7.53
CA ASN A 53 -15.03 8.49 6.95
C ASN A 53 -15.87 7.43 7.69
N LEU A 54 -16.40 7.74 8.86
CA LEU A 54 -17.15 6.79 9.69
C LEU A 54 -18.48 7.39 10.14
N ASN A 55 -19.49 6.53 10.24
CA ASN A 55 -20.80 6.89 10.77
C ASN A 55 -20.96 6.37 12.20
N ASN A 56 -21.84 7.02 12.97
CA ASN A 56 -22.19 6.53 14.29
C ASN A 56 -22.84 5.14 14.21
N SER A 57 -22.47 4.26 15.13
CA SER A 57 -22.88 2.86 15.20
C SER A 57 -22.51 2.01 13.97
N GLU A 58 -21.51 2.43 13.18
CA GLU A 58 -21.01 1.62 12.05
C GLU A 58 -20.40 0.31 12.55
N VAL A 59 -20.70 -0.80 11.85
CA VAL A 59 -20.20 -2.14 12.19
C VAL A 59 -18.97 -2.45 11.34
N LEU A 60 -17.86 -2.74 12.01
CA LEU A 60 -16.57 -3.04 11.42
C LEU A 60 -16.20 -4.50 11.63
N SER A 61 -15.56 -5.11 10.64
CA SER A 61 -15.11 -6.52 10.69
C SER A 61 -13.63 -6.68 11.01
N TYR A 62 -12.95 -5.60 11.40
CA TYR A 62 -11.52 -5.57 11.68
C TYR A 62 -11.25 -4.63 12.88
N PRO A 63 -10.22 -4.92 13.70
CA PRO A 63 -10.06 -4.27 15.00
C PRO A 63 -9.36 -2.92 14.93
N LEU A 64 -8.38 -2.74 14.03
CA LEU A 64 -7.63 -1.48 13.92
C LEU A 64 -8.37 -0.53 12.99
N VAL A 65 -9.00 0.51 13.52
CA VAL A 65 -9.75 1.50 12.73
C VAL A 65 -8.93 2.76 12.51
N MET A 66 -9.10 3.39 11.34
CA MET A 66 -8.60 4.73 11.05
C MET A 66 -9.77 5.73 11.05
N ILE A 67 -9.76 6.68 11.98
CA ILE A 67 -10.76 7.75 12.07
C ILE A 67 -10.17 9.01 11.44
N LYS A 68 -10.80 9.52 10.39
CA LYS A 68 -10.38 10.72 9.66
C LYS A 68 -11.37 11.84 9.90
N GLY A 69 -10.88 13.04 10.13
CA GLY A 69 -11.75 14.19 10.26
C GLY A 69 -11.03 15.52 10.22
N GLN A 70 -11.80 16.55 10.54
CA GLN A 70 -11.33 17.92 10.57
C GLN A 70 -11.77 18.62 11.86
N VAL A 71 -10.90 19.48 12.37
CA VAL A 71 -11.22 20.49 13.38
C VAL A 71 -11.44 21.81 12.66
N ILE A 72 -12.64 22.36 12.81
CA ILE A 72 -13.05 23.63 12.23
C ILE A 72 -12.96 24.70 13.32
N GLU A 73 -12.02 25.63 13.16
CA GLU A 73 -11.85 26.80 14.01
C GLU A 73 -12.34 28.06 13.30
N SER A 74 -12.81 29.03 14.08
CA SER A 74 -13.28 30.32 13.58
C SER A 74 -12.12 31.23 13.12
N SER A 75 -10.89 30.97 13.56
CA SER A 75 -9.70 31.82 13.38
C SER A 75 -8.70 31.35 12.32
N GLY A 76 -8.86 30.15 11.75
CA GLY A 76 -7.90 29.60 10.80
C GLY A 76 -7.82 28.07 10.79
N ARG A 77 -6.66 27.54 10.42
CA ARG A 77 -6.40 26.09 10.41
C ARG A 77 -5.88 25.65 11.78
N ALA A 78 -6.65 24.83 12.48
CA ALA A 78 -6.31 24.28 13.79
C ALA A 78 -5.04 23.40 13.71
N SER A 79 -4.15 23.51 14.68
CA SER A 79 -3.03 22.59 14.86
C SER A 79 -2.86 22.31 16.34
N GLY A 80 -2.63 21.05 16.70
CA GLY A 80 -2.57 20.66 18.10
C GLY A 80 -2.69 19.15 18.26
N VAL A 81 -3.29 18.72 19.36
CA VAL A 81 -3.48 17.31 19.69
C VAL A 81 -4.97 17.05 19.90
N ILE A 82 -5.50 16.05 19.22
CA ILE A 82 -6.83 15.50 19.45
C ILE A 82 -6.70 14.22 20.26
N THR A 83 -7.48 14.11 21.34
CA THR A 83 -7.50 12.94 22.20
C THR A 83 -8.72 12.08 21.86
N ALA A 84 -8.50 10.83 21.49
CA ALA A 84 -9.54 9.81 21.42
C ALA A 84 -9.60 9.08 22.77
N LYS A 85 -10.67 9.33 23.52
CA LYS A 85 -10.91 8.74 24.83
C LYS A 85 -11.87 7.57 24.72
N MET A 86 -11.45 6.43 25.25
CA MET A 86 -12.25 5.22 25.42
C MET A 86 -12.49 4.98 26.92
N SER A 87 -13.25 3.94 27.25
CA SER A 87 -13.52 3.57 28.66
C SER A 87 -12.26 3.27 29.47
N THR A 88 -11.21 2.77 28.83
CA THR A 88 -10.01 2.21 29.48
C THR A 88 -8.71 2.91 29.08
N SER A 89 -8.74 3.77 28.05
CA SER A 89 -7.54 4.37 27.48
C SER A 89 -7.81 5.73 26.84
N ASN A 90 -6.74 6.53 26.71
CA ASN A 90 -6.73 7.77 25.95
C ASN A 90 -5.61 7.66 24.90
N HIS A 91 -5.88 8.13 23.69
CA HIS A 91 -4.94 8.10 22.59
C HIS A 91 -4.83 9.49 21.97
N ASP A 92 -3.63 10.06 22.00
CA ASP A 92 -3.36 11.40 21.51
C ASP A 92 -2.80 11.35 20.08
N TRP A 93 -3.41 12.12 19.19
CA TRP A 93 -3.04 12.17 17.78
C TRP A 93 -2.87 13.62 17.30
N PRO A 94 -1.96 13.87 16.36
CA PRO A 94 -1.72 15.21 15.85
C PRO A 94 -2.89 15.70 14.98
N VAL A 95 -3.26 16.96 15.19
CA VAL A 95 -4.07 17.76 14.26
C VAL A 95 -3.11 18.68 13.51
N VAL A 96 -3.10 18.61 12.19
CA VAL A 96 -2.26 19.45 11.33
C VAL A 96 -3.14 20.09 10.28
N ASN A 97 -3.06 21.41 10.14
CA ASN A 97 -3.83 22.16 9.14
C ASN A 97 -5.36 21.92 9.22
N GLY A 98 -5.87 21.70 10.42
CA GLY A 98 -7.27 21.39 10.70
C GLY A 98 -7.66 19.95 10.40
N LYS A 99 -6.74 19.08 9.97
CA LYS A 99 -7.02 17.67 9.66
C LYS A 99 -6.44 16.75 10.74
N PHE A 100 -7.10 15.63 10.98
CA PHE A 100 -6.59 14.58 11.85
C PHE A 100 -6.83 13.19 11.26
N LYS A 101 -5.92 12.27 11.61
CA LYS A 101 -6.04 10.83 11.35
C LYS A 101 -5.64 10.10 12.63
N ILE A 102 -6.60 9.37 13.20
CA ILE A 102 -6.46 8.65 14.46
C ILE A 102 -6.46 7.16 14.13
N LEU A 103 -5.50 6.41 14.67
CA LEU A 103 -5.56 4.95 14.68
C LEU A 103 -6.01 4.49 16.07
N LEU A 104 -6.95 3.55 16.10
CA LEU A 104 -7.52 3.04 17.34
C LEU A 104 -7.77 1.54 17.23
N LEU A 105 -7.37 0.79 18.26
CA LEU A 105 -7.66 -0.63 18.35
C LEU A 105 -9.00 -0.82 19.09
N LEU A 106 -9.97 -1.42 18.43
CA LEU A 106 -11.30 -1.67 18.97
C LEU A 106 -11.34 -2.98 19.74
N GLU A 107 -12.09 -2.98 20.85
CA GLU A 107 -12.47 -4.20 21.57
C GLU A 107 -13.70 -4.83 20.91
N GLU A 108 -13.83 -6.16 20.99
CA GLU A 108 -15.00 -6.85 20.43
C GLU A 108 -16.30 -6.34 21.10
N GLY A 109 -17.28 -5.98 20.28
CA GLY A 109 -18.52 -5.36 20.73
C GLY A 109 -18.57 -3.85 20.50
N MET A 110 -19.26 -3.13 21.39
CA MET A 110 -19.47 -1.69 21.28
C MET A 110 -18.31 -0.90 21.90
N ASN A 111 -17.78 0.05 21.14
CA ASN A 111 -16.72 0.96 21.54
C ASN A 111 -17.28 2.39 21.51
N ASN A 112 -17.38 3.03 22.67
CA ASN A 112 -17.80 4.43 22.76
C ASN A 112 -16.55 5.31 22.81
N ILE A 113 -16.38 6.17 21.81
CA ILE A 113 -15.17 6.97 21.61
C ILE A 113 -15.54 8.44 21.70
N GLU A 114 -14.95 9.15 22.66
CA GLU A 114 -15.08 10.60 22.78
C GLU A 114 -13.85 11.25 22.13
N LEU A 115 -14.03 12.01 21.04
CA LEU A 115 -12.96 12.78 20.41
C LEU A 115 -12.94 14.19 20.98
N ILE A 116 -11.83 14.58 21.60
CA ILE A 116 -11.68 15.84 22.32
C ILE A 116 -10.56 16.68 21.69
N PHE A 117 -10.87 17.91 21.32
CA PHE A 117 -9.88 18.91 20.87
C PHE A 117 -10.19 20.25 21.53
N GLU A 118 -9.31 20.69 22.43
CA GLU A 118 -9.52 21.89 23.25
C GLU A 118 -10.88 21.87 23.98
N SER A 119 -11.82 22.76 23.60
CA SER A 119 -13.17 22.82 24.16
C SER A 119 -14.22 22.08 23.33
N ALA A 120 -13.84 21.52 22.18
CA ALA A 120 -14.74 20.75 21.32
C ALA A 120 -14.69 19.28 21.69
N SER A 121 -15.85 18.62 21.71
CA SER A 121 -15.98 17.18 21.88
C SER A 121 -17.03 16.63 20.91
N VAL A 122 -16.82 15.42 20.41
CA VAL A 122 -17.80 14.66 19.62
C VAL A 122 -17.71 13.18 19.97
N ASP A 123 -18.86 12.56 20.21
CA ASP A 123 -18.96 11.12 20.45
C ASP A 123 -19.06 10.34 19.13
N LEU A 124 -18.43 9.18 19.10
CA LEU A 124 -18.50 8.20 18.02
C LEU A 124 -18.60 6.80 18.62
N ASP A 125 -19.73 6.14 18.37
CA ASP A 125 -19.94 4.74 18.70
C ASP A 125 -19.54 3.87 17.51
N LEU A 126 -18.64 2.91 17.71
CA LEU A 126 -18.28 1.92 16.69
C LEU A 126 -18.52 0.52 17.24
N LYS A 127 -19.03 -0.38 16.40
CA LYS A 127 -19.16 -1.79 16.76
C LYS A 127 -18.13 -2.62 16.02
N PHE A 128 -17.24 -3.30 16.75
CA PHE A 128 -16.37 -4.29 16.16
C PHE A 128 -17.00 -5.68 16.31
N GLU A 129 -17.36 -6.29 15.19
CA GLU A 129 -17.86 -7.67 15.12
C GLU A 129 -16.93 -8.50 14.23
N PRO A 130 -16.02 -9.30 14.83
CA PRO A 130 -15.20 -10.24 14.07
C PRO A 130 -16.10 -11.15 13.23
N GLN A 131 -15.85 -11.18 11.92
CA GLN A 131 -16.54 -12.11 11.04
C GLN A 131 -15.76 -13.40 10.97
N ALA A 132 -16.37 -14.50 11.44
CA ALA A 132 -15.88 -15.84 11.13
C ALA A 132 -15.92 -16.01 9.60
N ARG A 133 -14.76 -16.10 8.97
CA ARG A 133 -14.64 -16.32 7.53
C ARG A 133 -13.89 -17.60 7.28
N LYS A 134 -14.38 -18.39 6.33
CA LYS A 134 -13.63 -19.52 5.77
C LYS A 134 -12.22 -19.14 5.33
N PHE A 135 -12.05 -17.96 4.74
CA PHE A 135 -10.79 -17.52 4.14
C PHE A 135 -10.06 -16.50 5.02
N VAL A 136 -8.79 -16.78 5.31
CA VAL A 136 -7.99 -15.99 6.26
C VAL A 136 -6.56 -15.74 5.77
N VAL A 137 -5.94 -14.71 6.33
CA VAL A 137 -4.54 -14.35 6.16
C VAL A 137 -3.81 -14.57 7.47
N THR A 138 -2.70 -15.30 7.43
CA THR A 138 -1.88 -15.61 8.60
C THR A 138 -0.51 -14.97 8.47
N PRO A 139 -0.14 -14.05 9.37
CA PRO A 139 1.23 -13.56 9.47
C PRO A 139 2.15 -14.66 9.98
N VAL A 140 3.33 -14.80 9.37
CA VAL A 140 4.31 -15.82 9.74
C VAL A 140 5.68 -15.18 9.88
N TYR A 141 6.42 -15.56 10.92
CA TYR A 141 7.83 -15.25 11.04
C TYR A 141 8.64 -16.54 10.88
N ILE A 142 9.42 -16.61 9.80
CA ILE A 142 10.19 -17.80 9.45
C ILE A 142 11.59 -17.68 10.05
N VAL A 143 11.93 -18.64 10.90
CA VAL A 143 13.22 -18.73 11.58
C VAL A 143 14.01 -19.89 11.00
N SER A 144 15.20 -19.59 10.47
CA SER A 144 16.13 -20.62 9.98
C SER A 144 16.57 -21.58 11.08
N SER A 145 16.88 -22.81 10.71
CA SER A 145 17.44 -23.82 11.61
C SER A 145 18.73 -23.32 12.26
N GLY A 146 18.79 -23.44 13.60
CA GLY A 146 19.92 -22.98 14.42
C GLY A 146 20.01 -21.47 14.59
N HIS A 147 19.06 -20.68 14.08
CA HIS A 147 18.99 -19.24 14.25
C HIS A 147 18.10 -18.86 15.43
N ASP A 148 18.43 -17.77 16.14
CA ASP A 148 17.72 -17.32 17.35
C ASP A 148 16.47 -16.47 17.05
N GLY A 149 16.18 -16.22 15.78
CA GLY A 149 15.04 -15.43 15.33
C GLY A 149 15.27 -13.91 15.37
N THR A 150 16.47 -13.44 15.70
CA THR A 150 16.79 -12.01 15.62
C THR A 150 16.80 -11.48 14.18
N PHE A 151 16.41 -10.23 13.97
CA PHE A 151 16.58 -9.54 12.68
C PHE A 151 17.66 -8.45 12.78
N GLN A 152 18.06 -7.88 11.64
CA GLN A 152 19.08 -6.82 11.62
C GLN A 152 18.49 -5.45 11.97
N GLY A 153 19.20 -4.70 12.78
CA GLY A 153 18.87 -3.31 13.11
C GLY A 153 20.08 -2.57 13.71
N PRO A 154 19.96 -1.25 13.92
CA PRO A 154 21.00 -0.44 14.54
C PRO A 154 21.21 -0.77 16.01
N GLU A 155 22.32 -0.30 16.57
CA GLU A 155 22.60 -0.39 17.99
C GLU A 155 21.49 0.29 18.83
N GLY A 156 21.10 -0.35 19.93
CA GLY A 156 20.06 0.15 20.83
C GLY A 156 18.61 -0.16 20.40
N VAL A 157 18.39 -0.71 19.20
CA VAL A 157 17.05 -1.18 18.79
C VAL A 157 16.84 -2.64 19.16
N ASP A 158 15.72 -2.92 19.83
CA ASP A 158 15.30 -4.29 20.12
C ASP A 158 14.92 -5.04 18.83
N CYS A 159 15.78 -5.99 18.47
CA CYS A 159 15.66 -6.84 17.29
C CYS A 159 15.40 -8.31 17.63
N SER A 160 14.84 -8.59 18.82
CA SER A 160 14.49 -9.95 19.24
C SER A 160 13.36 -10.55 18.40
N LEU A 161 13.13 -11.86 18.58
CA LEU A 161 11.99 -12.58 18.01
C LEU A 161 10.67 -11.90 18.39
N GLU A 162 10.47 -11.57 19.68
CA GLU A 162 9.26 -10.93 20.19
C GLU A 162 9.07 -9.54 19.56
N ALA A 163 10.16 -8.81 19.39
CA ALA A 163 10.16 -7.51 18.78
C ALA A 163 9.81 -7.59 17.27
N ALA A 164 10.17 -8.68 16.59
CA ALA A 164 9.75 -8.95 15.22
C ALA A 164 8.24 -9.25 15.15
N LEU A 165 7.74 -10.14 16.03
CA LEU A 165 6.33 -10.51 16.08
C LEU A 165 5.43 -9.30 16.36
N ALA A 166 5.81 -8.43 17.30
CA ALA A 166 5.05 -7.21 17.61
C ALA A 166 4.93 -6.27 16.39
N ARG A 167 6.05 -6.04 15.68
CA ARG A 167 6.08 -5.20 14.47
C ARG A 167 5.27 -5.78 13.33
N ILE A 168 5.38 -7.09 13.11
CA ILE A 168 4.62 -7.80 12.07
C ILE A 168 3.11 -7.75 12.39
N LYS A 169 2.72 -7.98 13.65
CA LYS A 169 1.32 -7.91 14.09
C LYS A 169 0.71 -6.55 13.76
N LEU A 170 1.34 -5.47 14.22
CA LEU A 170 0.86 -4.11 13.97
C LEU A 170 0.89 -3.78 12.48
N GLY A 171 1.97 -4.11 11.78
CA GLY A 171 2.11 -3.89 10.35
C GLY A 171 0.99 -4.53 9.53
N VAL A 172 0.66 -5.80 9.77
CA VAL A 172 -0.42 -6.48 9.03
C VAL A 172 -1.80 -5.92 9.38
N GLN A 173 -2.04 -5.50 10.63
CA GLN A 173 -3.26 -4.79 11.01
C GLN A 173 -3.40 -3.43 10.30
N LEU A 174 -2.30 -2.69 10.13
CA LEU A 174 -2.27 -1.47 9.34
C LEU A 174 -2.62 -1.76 7.87
N LEU A 175 -2.05 -2.81 7.28
CA LEU A 175 -2.40 -3.22 5.91
C LEU A 175 -3.88 -3.57 5.74
N GLN A 176 -4.44 -4.29 6.72
CA GLN A 176 -5.87 -4.60 6.76
C GLN A 176 -6.72 -3.33 6.75
N SER A 177 -6.33 -2.32 7.54
CA SER A 177 -6.99 -1.01 7.63
C SER A 177 -6.89 -0.24 6.31
N VAL A 178 -5.72 -0.25 5.67
CA VAL A 178 -5.46 0.43 4.40
C VAL A 178 -6.35 -0.14 3.30
N VAL A 179 -6.46 -1.46 3.19
CA VAL A 179 -7.35 -2.08 2.19
C VAL A 179 -8.80 -1.66 2.41
N ALA A 180 -9.28 -1.69 3.66
CA ALA A 180 -10.64 -1.28 4.01
C ALA A 180 -10.95 0.17 3.60
N GLU A 181 -10.03 1.07 3.92
CA GLU A 181 -10.16 2.50 3.64
C GLU A 181 -10.08 2.80 2.14
N LYS A 182 -9.15 2.16 1.42
CA LYS A 182 -8.97 2.40 -0.01
C LYS A 182 -10.10 1.83 -0.87
N LEU A 183 -10.79 0.79 -0.41
CA LEU A 183 -12.03 0.34 -1.04
C LEU A 183 -13.23 1.22 -0.69
N TRP A 184 -13.33 1.69 0.56
CA TRP A 184 -14.37 2.61 0.99
C TRP A 184 -14.31 3.96 0.24
N GLU A 185 -13.11 4.52 0.07
CA GLU A 185 -12.85 5.75 -0.70
C GLU A 185 -13.33 5.66 -2.16
N GLN A 186 -13.46 4.45 -2.71
CA GLN A 186 -13.97 4.20 -4.06
C GLN A 186 -15.46 3.79 -4.11
N GLY A 187 -16.16 3.84 -2.97
CA GLY A 187 -17.57 3.45 -2.89
C GLY A 187 -17.83 1.95 -3.01
N LEU A 188 -16.82 1.10 -2.81
CA LEU A 188 -16.94 -0.37 -2.90
C LEU A 188 -17.24 -1.03 -1.53
N GLY A 189 -17.52 -0.20 -0.53
CA GLY A 189 -17.71 -0.60 0.85
C GLY A 189 -16.38 -0.83 1.58
N ARG A 190 -16.48 -0.89 2.90
CA ARG A 190 -15.36 -1.02 3.82
C ARG A 190 -14.97 -2.49 4.01
N ARG A 191 -14.44 -3.10 2.94
CA ARG A 191 -14.09 -4.53 2.88
C ARG A 191 -12.59 -4.72 3.02
N THR A 192 -12.18 -5.77 3.71
CA THR A 192 -10.77 -6.14 3.86
C THR A 192 -10.67 -7.63 4.16
N PHE A 193 -9.45 -8.16 4.18
CA PHE A 193 -9.20 -9.58 4.47
C PHE A 193 -9.32 -9.85 5.97
N SER A 194 -9.60 -11.10 6.36
CA SER A 194 -9.59 -11.50 7.77
C SER A 194 -8.21 -11.99 8.18
N ILE A 195 -7.76 -11.58 9.37
CA ILE A 195 -6.58 -12.12 10.04
C ILE A 195 -7.07 -13.12 11.08
N ASP A 196 -6.53 -14.34 11.11
CA ASP A 196 -7.03 -15.40 11.98
C ASP A 196 -6.34 -15.46 13.34
N CYS A 197 -5.06 -15.09 13.40
CA CYS A 197 -4.26 -15.17 14.62
C CYS A 197 -3.12 -14.14 14.63
N ASP A 198 -2.52 -14.00 15.81
CA ASP A 198 -1.26 -13.31 15.97
C ASP A 198 -0.14 -14.00 15.16
N PRO A 199 0.95 -13.29 14.82
CA PRO A 199 2.01 -13.85 13.98
C PRO A 199 2.58 -15.17 14.52
N VAL A 200 2.62 -16.18 13.67
CA VAL A 200 3.08 -17.54 14.03
C VAL A 200 4.55 -17.71 13.70
N VAL A 201 5.32 -18.30 14.62
CA VAL A 201 6.72 -18.68 14.36
C VAL A 201 6.76 -20.00 13.58
N HIS A 202 7.48 -20.01 12.46
CA HIS A 202 7.77 -21.20 11.67
C HIS A 202 9.27 -21.47 11.65
N SER A 203 9.68 -22.50 12.40
CA SER A 203 11.05 -23.03 12.34
C SER A 203 11.23 -23.82 11.05
N SER A 204 12.07 -23.32 10.15
CA SER A 204 12.39 -24.00 8.91
C SER A 204 13.54 -24.99 9.09
N SER A 205 13.59 -25.98 8.20
CA SER A 205 14.71 -26.91 8.09
C SER A 205 15.98 -26.27 7.51
N LEU A 206 15.86 -25.17 6.74
CA LEU A 206 17.02 -24.49 6.15
C LEU A 206 17.84 -23.76 7.21
N THR A 207 19.16 -23.98 7.19
CA THR A 207 20.11 -23.15 7.93
C THR A 207 20.16 -21.72 7.38
N LEU A 208 20.73 -20.80 8.15
CA LEU A 208 20.95 -19.42 7.73
C LEU A 208 21.76 -19.34 6.43
N GLU A 209 22.86 -20.09 6.34
CA GLU A 209 23.75 -20.08 5.19
C GLU A 209 23.11 -20.65 3.92
N GLU A 210 22.27 -21.67 4.04
CA GLU A 210 21.54 -22.25 2.91
C GLU A 210 20.50 -21.25 2.38
N ALA A 211 19.68 -20.68 3.26
CA ALA A 211 18.68 -19.70 2.87
C ALA A 211 19.32 -18.46 2.22
N GLN A 212 20.47 -18.00 2.71
CA GLN A 212 21.18 -16.84 2.16
C GLN A 212 21.81 -17.07 0.78
N LYS A 213 21.96 -18.32 0.34
CA LYS A 213 22.47 -18.68 -1.00
C LYS A 213 21.36 -18.86 -2.03
N MET A 214 20.10 -18.92 -1.60
CA MET A 214 18.96 -19.12 -2.47
C MET A 214 18.49 -17.80 -3.07
N SER A 215 18.04 -17.86 -4.32
CA SER A 215 17.29 -16.78 -4.95
C SER A 215 15.93 -16.59 -4.28
N GLN A 216 15.30 -15.44 -4.49
CA GLN A 216 13.95 -15.18 -3.98
C GLN A 216 12.91 -16.22 -4.46
N ASP A 217 12.99 -16.68 -5.70
CA ASP A 217 12.06 -17.68 -6.25
C ASP A 217 12.22 -19.04 -5.58
N GLU A 218 13.47 -19.42 -5.28
CA GLU A 218 13.79 -20.64 -4.54
C GLU A 218 13.30 -20.55 -3.09
N LEU A 219 13.48 -19.39 -2.43
CA LEU A 219 12.97 -19.14 -1.08
C LEU A 219 11.44 -19.22 -1.05
N TRP A 220 10.76 -18.53 -1.97
CA TRP A 220 9.30 -18.56 -2.09
C TRP A 220 8.79 -19.98 -2.32
N SER A 221 9.42 -20.71 -3.23
CA SER A 221 9.05 -22.08 -3.55
C SER A 221 9.28 -23.04 -2.38
N HIS A 222 10.40 -22.88 -1.65
CA HIS A 222 10.72 -23.72 -0.50
C HIS A 222 9.74 -23.46 0.64
N TYR A 223 9.62 -22.22 1.11
CA TYR A 223 8.77 -21.89 2.25
C TYR A 223 7.28 -22.08 1.94
N GLY A 224 6.85 -21.89 0.69
CA GLY A 224 5.50 -22.25 0.26
C GLY A 224 5.21 -23.73 0.47
N ARG A 225 6.13 -24.63 0.08
CA ARG A 225 5.98 -26.08 0.34
C ARG A 225 6.06 -26.41 1.83
N ASP A 226 6.95 -25.76 2.57
CA ASP A 226 7.16 -26.00 4.00
C ASP A 226 5.90 -25.63 4.81
N LEU A 227 5.31 -24.47 4.53
CA LEU A 227 4.06 -24.01 5.16
C LEU A 227 2.86 -24.89 4.80
N VAL A 228 2.72 -25.28 3.53
CA VAL A 228 1.65 -26.21 3.09
C VAL A 228 1.81 -27.57 3.78
N THR A 229 3.03 -28.05 3.95
CA THR A 229 3.31 -29.32 4.63
C THR A 229 2.97 -29.23 6.12
N LYS A 230 3.35 -28.13 6.79
CA LYS A 230 3.10 -27.91 8.22
C LYS A 230 1.61 -27.77 8.54
N TRP A 231 0.86 -27.01 7.74
CA TRP A 231 -0.57 -26.74 7.98
C TRP A 231 -1.49 -27.77 7.33
N GLY A 232 -0.98 -28.57 6.39
CA GLY A 232 -1.78 -29.50 5.60
C GLY A 232 -2.42 -28.83 4.38
N ALA A 233 -2.52 -29.61 3.30
CA ALA A 233 -2.98 -29.12 2.01
C ALA A 233 -4.44 -28.63 1.99
N GLU A 234 -5.28 -29.10 2.92
CA GLU A 234 -6.68 -28.64 3.03
C GLU A 234 -6.77 -27.25 3.63
N GLU A 235 -6.15 -27.03 4.80
CA GLU A 235 -6.15 -25.73 5.47
C GLU A 235 -5.43 -24.67 4.64
N ALA A 236 -4.35 -25.03 3.95
CA ALA A 236 -3.62 -24.13 3.08
C ALA A 236 -4.45 -23.61 1.89
N ARG A 237 -5.56 -24.27 1.49
CA ARG A 237 -6.45 -23.77 0.42
C ARG A 237 -7.32 -22.60 0.86
N SER A 238 -7.60 -22.50 2.15
CA SER A 238 -8.39 -21.42 2.73
C SER A 238 -7.54 -20.38 3.46
N ARG A 239 -6.21 -20.49 3.34
CA ARG A 239 -5.26 -19.66 4.04
C ARG A 239 -4.29 -19.02 3.05
N LYS A 240 -4.01 -17.74 3.28
CA LYS A 240 -2.89 -17.04 2.63
C LYS A 240 -1.90 -16.65 3.70
N PHE A 241 -0.61 -16.73 3.39
CA PHE A 241 0.44 -16.42 4.34
C PHE A 241 1.13 -15.12 3.94
N VAL A 242 1.39 -14.26 4.91
CA VAL A 242 2.31 -13.13 4.78
C VAL A 242 3.50 -13.42 5.69
N ALA A 243 4.60 -13.85 5.07
CA ALA A 243 5.74 -14.42 5.78
C ALA A 243 6.95 -13.47 5.76
N PHE A 244 7.64 -13.39 6.89
CA PHE A 244 8.80 -12.54 7.09
C PHE A 244 10.02 -13.40 7.42
N LEU A 245 11.16 -13.11 6.79
CA LEU A 245 12.35 -13.97 6.85
C LEU A 245 13.35 -13.47 7.90
N SER A 246 13.63 -14.26 8.95
CA SER A 246 14.66 -13.91 9.96
C SER A 246 16.08 -13.92 9.37
N CYS A 247 16.30 -14.62 8.26
CA CYS A 247 17.60 -14.84 7.64
C CYS A 247 18.14 -13.64 6.85
N THR A 248 17.32 -12.60 6.64
CA THR A 248 17.71 -11.44 5.84
C THR A 248 18.83 -10.65 6.52
N ARG A 249 19.95 -10.44 5.83
CA ARG A 249 21.09 -9.64 6.31
C ARG A 249 21.68 -8.81 5.18
N TYR A 250 21.87 -7.53 5.44
CA TYR A 250 22.59 -6.59 4.59
C TYR A 250 24.06 -6.53 5.01
N GLU A 251 24.97 -6.65 4.05
CA GLU A 251 26.41 -6.78 4.30
C GLU A 251 27.15 -5.45 4.40
N GLY A 252 26.46 -4.33 4.14
CA GLY A 252 27.07 -3.01 4.17
C GLY A 252 27.70 -2.60 2.85
N ALA A 253 27.57 -1.32 2.50
CA ALA A 253 28.23 -0.74 1.35
C ALA A 253 29.64 -0.24 1.69
N GLU A 254 30.59 -0.43 0.78
CA GLU A 254 31.91 0.23 0.88
C GLU A 254 31.80 1.76 0.75
N ARG A 255 30.72 2.27 0.15
CA ARG A 255 30.45 3.70 -0.05
C ARG A 255 29.01 4.02 0.32
N SER A 256 28.81 5.03 1.16
CA SER A 256 27.51 5.37 1.73
C SER A 256 26.55 6.14 0.82
N ARG A 257 26.90 6.40 -0.45
CA ARG A 257 26.09 7.29 -1.32
C ARG A 257 26.08 6.82 -2.78
N GLY A 258 24.90 6.91 -3.38
CA GLY A 258 24.69 6.71 -4.82
C GLY A 258 24.44 5.26 -5.23
N LEU A 259 24.13 4.36 -4.29
CA LEU A 259 23.69 3.02 -4.60
C LEU A 259 22.33 3.05 -5.29
N MET A 260 22.20 2.27 -6.35
CA MET A 260 20.91 1.98 -6.96
C MET A 260 20.24 0.82 -6.22
N HIS A 261 18.94 0.64 -6.43
CA HIS A 261 18.19 -0.45 -5.80
C HIS A 261 18.82 -1.84 -6.04
N ASP A 262 19.30 -2.11 -7.25
CA ASP A 262 19.96 -3.38 -7.58
C ASP A 262 21.27 -3.58 -6.81
N ASP A 263 22.02 -2.51 -6.53
CA ASP A 263 23.25 -2.58 -5.72
C ASP A 263 22.91 -2.92 -4.26
N VAL A 264 21.85 -2.29 -3.71
CA VAL A 264 21.36 -2.57 -2.36
C VAL A 264 20.90 -4.02 -2.24
N LEU A 265 20.14 -4.52 -3.22
CA LEU A 265 19.70 -5.92 -3.25
C LEU A 265 20.87 -6.89 -3.38
N ALA A 266 21.88 -6.58 -4.20
CA ALA A 266 23.07 -7.42 -4.35
C ALA A 266 23.88 -7.56 -3.04
N LEU A 267 23.79 -6.56 -2.16
CA LEU A 267 24.39 -6.57 -0.82
C LEU A 267 23.47 -7.16 0.26
N THR A 268 22.26 -7.59 -0.10
CA THR A 268 21.28 -8.14 0.85
C THR A 268 21.08 -9.63 0.63
N LYS A 269 21.55 -10.43 1.59
CA LYS A 269 21.40 -11.89 1.60
C LYS A 269 20.11 -12.33 2.26
N GLY A 270 19.55 -13.46 1.80
CA GLY A 270 18.33 -14.04 2.38
C GLY A 270 17.13 -13.09 2.28
N HIS A 271 17.10 -12.24 1.26
CA HIS A 271 16.02 -11.30 0.99
C HIS A 271 15.11 -11.83 -0.11
N ALA A 272 13.82 -11.57 0.03
CA ALA A 272 12.84 -11.79 -1.01
C ALA A 272 11.72 -10.76 -0.85
N ALA A 273 11.12 -10.37 -1.96
CA ALA A 273 9.87 -9.62 -2.00
C ALA A 273 9.06 -10.23 -3.14
N LEU A 274 8.25 -11.25 -2.80
CA LEU A 274 7.51 -12.04 -3.79
C LEU A 274 6.15 -12.46 -3.25
N GLY A 275 5.13 -12.25 -4.08
CA GLY A 275 3.75 -12.58 -3.80
C GLY A 275 3.11 -13.36 -4.94
N GLY A 276 2.31 -14.35 -4.59
CA GLY A 276 1.52 -15.12 -5.55
C GLY A 276 0.84 -16.31 -4.90
N GLY A 277 -0.18 -16.87 -5.55
CA GLY A 277 -0.88 -18.04 -5.04
C GLY A 277 -1.36 -17.87 -3.59
N GLY A 278 -0.77 -18.64 -2.67
CA GLY A 278 -1.07 -18.61 -1.24
C GLY A 278 -0.04 -17.93 -0.35
N LEU A 279 1.02 -17.32 -0.90
CA LEU A 279 2.17 -16.84 -0.12
C LEU A 279 2.69 -15.50 -0.64
N ALA A 280 2.80 -14.53 0.27
CA ALA A 280 3.66 -13.36 0.15
C ALA A 280 4.84 -13.54 1.11
N ILE A 281 6.07 -13.42 0.63
CA ILE A 281 7.27 -13.42 1.46
C ILE A 281 7.98 -12.07 1.38
N PHE A 282 8.52 -11.63 2.52
CA PHE A 282 9.25 -10.38 2.60
C PHE A 282 10.49 -10.49 3.51
N GLY A 283 11.61 -9.90 3.07
CA GLY A 283 12.83 -9.84 3.87
C GLY A 283 12.77 -8.79 4.98
N THR A 284 13.51 -9.00 6.07
CA THR A 284 13.35 -8.20 7.31
C THR A 284 14.40 -7.11 7.53
N ALA A 285 15.22 -6.80 6.52
CA ALA A 285 16.33 -5.85 6.63
C ALA A 285 15.94 -4.47 7.17
N CYS A 286 14.73 -3.99 6.83
CA CYS A 286 14.19 -2.71 7.30
C CYS A 286 13.18 -2.84 8.43
N LEU A 287 12.93 -4.04 8.97
CA LEU A 287 11.91 -4.26 10.00
C LEU A 287 12.18 -3.44 11.27
N HIS A 288 13.44 -3.10 11.55
CA HIS A 288 13.81 -2.24 12.68
C HIS A 288 13.17 -0.85 12.65
N THR A 289 12.78 -0.36 11.47
CA THR A 289 12.10 0.93 11.29
C THR A 289 10.60 0.88 11.60
N TRP A 290 10.02 -0.33 11.72
CA TRP A 290 8.60 -0.49 11.98
C TRP A 290 8.29 -0.28 13.47
N PRO A 291 7.15 0.36 13.80
CA PRO A 291 6.71 0.57 15.17
C PRO A 291 6.33 -0.75 15.84
N ARG A 292 6.58 -0.85 17.14
CA ARG A 292 6.10 -1.97 17.98
C ARG A 292 4.74 -1.67 18.60
N LEU A 293 4.49 -0.40 18.90
CA LEU A 293 3.31 0.10 19.58
C LEU A 293 2.51 1.00 18.63
N LEU A 294 1.20 1.10 18.86
CA LEU A 294 0.31 1.81 17.96
C LEU A 294 0.57 3.33 17.97
N GLU A 295 0.89 3.87 19.14
CA GLU A 295 1.23 5.27 19.37
C GLU A 295 2.49 5.74 18.62
N ASP A 296 3.40 4.81 18.30
CA ASP A 296 4.66 5.13 17.62
C ASP A 296 4.50 5.28 16.10
N VAL A 297 3.35 4.91 15.52
CA VAL A 297 3.16 4.84 14.06
C VAL A 297 3.50 6.15 13.37
N ASN A 298 2.99 7.29 13.87
CA ASN A 298 3.26 8.59 13.27
C ASN A 298 4.72 9.03 13.44
N ILE A 299 5.34 8.71 14.58
CA ILE A 299 6.74 9.05 14.86
C ILE A 299 7.64 8.25 13.92
N CYS A 300 7.41 6.94 13.76
CA CYS A 300 8.17 6.10 12.85
C CYS A 300 8.03 6.54 11.39
N PHE A 301 6.83 6.89 10.91
CA PHE A 301 6.69 7.45 9.54
C PHE A 301 7.38 8.80 9.36
N GLY A 302 7.39 9.62 10.41
CA GLY A 302 8.05 10.92 10.44
C GLY A 302 9.55 10.87 10.73
N ASP A 303 10.14 9.69 10.94
CA ASP A 303 11.53 9.55 11.34
C ASP A 303 12.49 9.94 10.20
N THR A 304 13.14 11.09 10.36
CA THR A 304 14.10 11.63 9.40
C THR A 304 15.54 11.17 9.63
N THR A 305 15.78 10.20 10.52
CA THR A 305 17.11 9.62 10.75
C THR A 305 17.65 9.05 9.45
N GLU A 306 18.84 9.49 9.04
CA GLU A 306 19.50 9.02 7.82
C GLU A 306 19.92 7.55 7.96
N VAL A 307 19.70 6.76 6.91
CA VAL A 307 20.16 5.37 6.85
C VAL A 307 21.67 5.34 6.63
N ASP A 308 22.41 4.77 7.57
CA ASP A 308 23.82 4.45 7.34
C ASP A 308 23.94 3.22 6.43
N GLN A 309 24.09 3.48 5.13
CA GLN A 309 24.22 2.46 4.09
C GLN A 309 25.48 1.57 4.24
N GLN A 310 26.41 1.88 5.15
CA GLN A 310 27.50 0.96 5.50
C GLN A 310 27.06 -0.16 6.44
N LEU A 311 25.95 0.02 7.15
CA LEU A 311 25.49 -0.90 8.20
C LEU A 311 24.09 -1.46 7.92
N LEU A 312 23.23 -0.68 7.27
CA LEU A 312 21.81 -0.97 7.12
C LEU A 312 21.35 -0.82 5.67
N MET A 313 20.35 -1.63 5.30
CA MET A 313 19.71 -1.57 4.00
C MET A 313 18.89 -0.27 3.89
N ASP A 314 19.08 0.46 2.80
CA ASP A 314 18.23 1.58 2.42
C ASP A 314 17.20 1.14 1.38
N ASP A 315 16.03 0.72 1.86
CA ASP A 315 14.85 0.45 1.03
C ASP A 315 13.80 1.55 1.17
N SER A 316 14.24 2.80 1.21
CA SER A 316 13.38 3.95 1.47
C SER A 316 12.69 4.52 0.23
N GLY A 317 12.88 3.91 -0.95
CA GLY A 317 12.46 4.53 -2.21
C GLY A 317 13.22 5.84 -2.49
N TYR A 318 14.53 5.85 -2.26
CA TYR A 318 15.45 6.98 -2.46
C TYR A 318 15.27 8.19 -1.53
N ARG A 319 14.58 8.02 -0.39
CA ARG A 319 14.44 9.07 0.63
C ARG A 319 15.64 9.12 1.59
N GLY A 320 16.34 7.99 1.77
CA GLY A 320 17.50 7.85 2.64
C GLY A 320 17.20 7.89 4.14
N THR A 321 15.94 7.72 4.55
CA THR A 321 15.52 7.85 5.97
C THR A 321 14.80 6.62 6.51
N TYR A 322 14.79 6.47 7.83
CA TYR A 322 14.09 5.39 8.53
C TYR A 322 12.58 5.40 8.24
N GLY A 323 11.93 6.57 8.31
CA GLY A 323 10.51 6.69 7.96
C GLY A 323 10.24 6.39 6.49
N GLY A 324 11.21 6.67 5.61
CA GLY A 324 11.16 6.26 4.21
C GLY A 324 11.22 4.73 4.06
N CYS A 325 12.14 4.05 4.74
CA CYS A 325 12.22 2.59 4.77
C CYS A 325 10.93 1.97 5.30
N TYR A 326 10.38 2.48 6.41
CA TYR A 326 9.13 1.99 6.96
C TYR A 326 7.98 2.13 5.95
N SER A 327 7.84 3.30 5.33
CA SER A 327 6.80 3.56 4.32
C SER A 327 6.90 2.65 3.11
N THR A 328 8.07 2.56 2.46
CA THR A 328 8.24 1.74 1.26
C THR A 328 8.05 0.25 1.58
N THR A 329 8.63 -0.24 2.68
CA THR A 329 8.58 -1.68 3.00
C THR A 329 7.21 -2.14 3.47
N LEU A 330 6.47 -1.32 4.23
CA LEU A 330 5.06 -1.61 4.54
C LEU A 330 4.22 -1.67 3.25
N GLY A 331 4.45 -0.74 2.32
CA GLY A 331 3.79 -0.73 1.02
C GLY A 331 4.14 -1.93 0.14
N ALA A 332 5.40 -2.34 0.13
CA ALA A 332 5.87 -3.50 -0.61
C ALA A 332 5.24 -4.80 -0.07
N VAL A 333 5.12 -4.96 1.25
CA VAL A 333 4.39 -6.09 1.83
C VAL A 333 2.93 -6.10 1.38
N LEU A 334 2.26 -4.94 1.30
CA LEU A 334 0.90 -4.86 0.78
C LEU A 334 0.83 -5.26 -0.70
N HIS A 335 1.81 -4.83 -1.50
CA HIS A 335 1.92 -5.18 -2.92
C HIS A 335 2.01 -6.69 -3.12
N GLU A 336 2.94 -7.35 -2.41
CA GLU A 336 3.11 -8.80 -2.49
C GLU A 336 1.89 -9.55 -1.95
N LEU A 337 1.30 -9.07 -0.85
CA LEU A 337 0.04 -9.63 -0.33
C LEU A 337 -1.09 -9.51 -1.37
N CYS A 338 -1.16 -8.40 -2.10
CA CYS A 338 -2.16 -8.20 -3.14
C CYS A 338 -2.00 -9.13 -4.33
N HIS A 339 -0.78 -9.54 -4.70
CA HIS A 339 -0.59 -10.61 -5.68
C HIS A 339 -1.21 -11.94 -5.24
N THR A 340 -1.23 -12.22 -3.93
CA THR A 340 -1.94 -13.40 -3.43
C THR A 340 -3.46 -13.28 -3.61
N PHE A 341 -4.01 -12.07 -3.73
CA PHE A 341 -5.41 -11.81 -4.09
C PHE A 341 -5.63 -11.67 -5.61
N ASP A 342 -4.73 -12.25 -6.41
CA ASP A 342 -4.81 -12.30 -7.86
C ASP A 342 -4.66 -10.96 -8.59
N LEU A 343 -4.21 -9.89 -7.92
CA LEU A 343 -3.94 -8.61 -8.57
C LEU A 343 -2.69 -8.73 -9.46
N GLY A 344 -2.79 -8.23 -10.69
CA GLY A 344 -1.63 -8.03 -11.58
C GLY A 344 -0.96 -6.68 -11.32
N HIS A 345 0.20 -6.46 -11.91
CA HIS A 345 0.86 -5.15 -11.85
C HIS A 345 0.08 -4.08 -12.61
N THR A 346 0.18 -2.85 -12.15
CA THR A 346 -0.40 -1.68 -12.83
C THR A 346 0.64 -0.57 -12.98
N LYS A 347 0.47 0.32 -13.96
CA LYS A 347 1.42 1.42 -14.19
C LYS A 347 1.46 2.45 -13.04
N LYS A 348 0.39 2.52 -12.25
CA LYS A 348 0.17 3.47 -11.15
C LYS A 348 -0.51 2.75 -9.99
N GLY A 349 -0.64 3.41 -8.84
CA GLY A 349 -1.33 2.84 -7.69
C GLY A 349 -0.43 1.91 -6.87
N ILE A 350 -1.03 1.23 -5.89
CA ILE A 350 -0.36 0.27 -4.99
C ILE A 350 0.25 -0.91 -5.77
N MET A 351 -0.40 -1.36 -6.87
CA MET A 351 0.15 -2.41 -7.74
C MET A 351 1.15 -1.88 -8.79
N GLY A 352 1.50 -0.59 -8.72
CA GLY A 352 2.65 0.02 -9.40
C GLY A 352 3.69 0.47 -8.37
N ARG A 353 4.26 1.68 -8.50
CA ARG A 353 5.17 2.27 -7.49
C ARG A 353 4.48 3.16 -6.45
N GLY A 354 3.16 3.25 -6.47
CA GLY A 354 2.42 4.11 -5.55
C GLY A 354 2.51 3.69 -4.08
N PHE A 355 2.90 2.44 -3.81
CA PHE A 355 3.10 1.92 -2.46
C PHE A 355 4.28 2.55 -1.72
N ASP A 356 5.21 3.25 -2.41
CA ASP A 356 6.37 3.86 -1.75
C ASP A 356 5.95 4.87 -0.67
N ARG A 357 4.81 5.54 -0.85
CA ARG A 357 4.36 6.66 0.00
C ARG A 357 3.28 6.32 1.02
N MET A 358 3.23 5.08 1.52
CA MET A 358 2.27 4.67 2.56
C MET A 358 2.19 5.65 3.76
N ASP A 359 3.27 6.37 4.07
CA ASP A 359 3.30 7.45 5.08
C ASP A 359 2.14 8.46 4.95
N LEU A 360 1.74 8.80 3.72
CA LEU A 360 0.67 9.77 3.47
C LEU A 360 -0.72 9.27 3.88
N ILE A 361 -0.93 7.96 3.97
CA ILE A 361 -2.21 7.42 4.45
C ILE A 361 -2.42 7.77 5.92
N PHE A 362 -1.34 7.75 6.71
CA PHE A 362 -1.38 7.88 8.16
C PHE A 362 -1.10 9.31 8.63
N SER A 363 -0.37 10.11 7.85
CA SER A 363 -0.09 11.51 8.18
C SER A 363 -1.32 12.42 8.00
N PRO A 364 -1.63 13.32 8.95
CA PRO A 364 -2.67 14.33 8.80
C PRO A 364 -2.29 15.46 7.84
N ASP A 365 -0.99 15.66 7.58
CA ASP A 365 -0.51 16.73 6.71
C ASP A 365 -0.68 16.35 5.24
N GLU A 366 -1.88 16.59 4.75
CA GLU A 366 -2.15 16.66 3.34
C GLU A 366 -2.25 18.12 2.95
N THR A 367 -1.28 18.59 2.16
CA THR A 367 -1.47 19.74 1.25
C THR A 367 -2.53 19.44 0.16
N GLN A 368 -3.51 18.57 0.44
CA GLN A 368 -4.48 17.97 -0.48
C GLN A 368 -5.92 18.29 -0.03
N ASP A 369 -6.38 19.52 -0.26
CA ASP A 369 -7.82 19.79 -0.42
C ASP A 369 -7.98 20.69 -1.65
N THR A 370 -7.78 20.11 -2.83
CA THR A 370 -8.62 20.48 -3.98
C THR A 370 -9.58 19.33 -4.15
N ALA A 371 -10.87 19.63 -3.98
CA ALA A 371 -11.98 18.72 -4.12
C ALA A 371 -11.73 17.69 -5.22
N ILE A 372 -11.85 16.41 -4.87
CA ILE A 372 -12.10 15.34 -5.84
C ILE A 372 -13.41 15.75 -6.52
N THR A 373 -13.28 16.45 -7.63
CA THR A 373 -14.35 16.50 -8.60
C THR A 373 -14.36 15.09 -9.17
N PRO A 374 -15.46 14.33 -9.08
CA PRO A 374 -15.54 13.05 -9.78
C PRO A 374 -15.11 13.32 -11.22
N PRO A 375 -14.22 12.48 -11.81
CA PRO A 375 -13.73 12.71 -13.16
C PRO A 375 -14.93 13.00 -14.06
N ALA A 376 -14.87 14.12 -14.78
CA ALA A 376 -15.97 14.61 -15.59
C ALA A 376 -16.52 13.46 -16.45
N HIS A 377 -17.73 13.00 -16.10
CA HIS A 377 -18.43 11.96 -16.83
C HIS A 377 -18.86 12.55 -18.16
N HIS A 378 -18.10 12.28 -19.22
CA HIS A 378 -18.63 12.43 -20.58
C HIS A 378 -19.55 11.24 -20.86
N VAL A 379 -20.81 11.37 -20.45
CA VAL A 379 -21.91 10.53 -20.93
C VAL A 379 -22.13 10.90 -22.39
N VAL A 380 -21.78 10.00 -23.30
CA VAL A 380 -22.19 10.11 -24.70
C VAL A 380 -23.37 9.15 -24.87
N ASP A 381 -24.58 9.71 -24.84
CA ASP A 381 -25.81 8.98 -25.15
C ASP A 381 -25.82 8.60 -26.63
N PHE A 382 -25.69 7.31 -26.93
CA PHE A 382 -26.14 6.76 -28.21
C PHE A 382 -27.38 5.90 -27.96
N THR A 383 -28.54 6.49 -28.23
CA THR A 383 -29.83 5.81 -28.15
C THR A 383 -29.99 4.83 -29.32
N VAL A 384 -29.62 3.57 -29.12
CA VAL A 384 -30.29 2.42 -29.78
C VAL A 384 -30.35 1.27 -28.78
N ASN A 385 -31.54 1.07 -28.20
CA ASN A 385 -32.03 -0.04 -27.36
C ASN A 385 -31.07 -1.23 -27.09
N LEU A 386 -30.16 -1.06 -26.13
CA LEU A 386 -29.58 -2.10 -25.24
C LEU A 386 -28.91 -1.33 -24.09
N LYS A 387 -29.47 -1.37 -22.87
CA LYS A 387 -28.91 -0.67 -21.69
C LYS A 387 -27.54 -1.24 -21.31
N VAL A 388 -26.48 -0.64 -21.83
CA VAL A 388 -25.08 -0.98 -21.56
C VAL A 388 -24.39 0.21 -20.89
N ASP A 389 -24.42 0.28 -19.56
CA ASP A 389 -23.42 1.03 -18.80
C ASP A 389 -22.12 0.21 -18.79
N CYS A 390 -21.12 0.68 -19.54
CA CYS A 390 -19.76 0.13 -19.61
C CYS A 390 -18.80 1.32 -19.66
N ILE A 391 -17.87 1.40 -18.71
CA ILE A 391 -16.83 2.42 -18.72
C ILE A 391 -15.58 1.79 -19.34
N THR A 392 -15.14 2.34 -20.47
CA THR A 392 -13.90 1.97 -21.14
C THR A 392 -12.90 3.11 -21.01
N ASN A 393 -11.64 2.81 -20.73
CA ASN A 393 -10.56 3.76 -20.99
C ASN A 393 -9.99 3.47 -22.38
N VAL A 394 -10.31 4.34 -23.34
CA VAL A 394 -9.52 4.48 -24.58
C VAL A 394 -8.81 5.83 -24.49
N GLU A 395 -7.53 5.82 -24.13
CA GLU A 395 -6.70 7.02 -24.28
C GLU A 395 -6.43 7.26 -25.78
N PRO A 396 -6.51 8.50 -26.28
CA PRO A 396 -6.30 8.79 -27.70
C PRO A 396 -4.86 8.53 -28.10
N LYS A 397 -4.68 7.89 -29.27
CA LYS A 397 -3.39 7.69 -29.92
C LYS A 397 -2.79 9.05 -30.28
N ILE A 398 -1.74 9.47 -29.58
CA ILE A 398 -0.84 10.50 -30.08
C ILE A 398 0.12 9.80 -31.05
N GLU A 399 0.05 10.19 -32.32
CA GLU A 399 0.94 9.70 -33.38
C GLU A 399 2.41 9.94 -33.02
N GLN A 400 3.17 8.85 -32.84
CA GLN A 400 4.62 8.91 -32.79
C GLN A 400 5.16 9.18 -34.21
N LYS A 401 5.56 10.42 -34.49
CA LYS A 401 6.52 10.66 -35.57
C LYS A 401 7.87 10.08 -35.15
N GLN A 402 8.30 9.05 -35.86
CA GLN A 402 9.67 8.55 -35.85
C GLN A 402 10.64 9.71 -36.11
N MET A 403 11.55 9.94 -35.17
CA MET A 403 12.80 10.63 -35.45
C MET A 403 13.91 9.99 -34.61
N PHE A 404 14.62 9.07 -35.25
CA PHE A 404 15.99 8.71 -34.90
C PHE A 404 16.90 9.92 -35.19
N GLY A 405 17.73 10.28 -34.22
CA GLY A 405 18.97 11.05 -34.45
C GLY A 405 18.98 12.54 -34.08
N LEU A 406 19.98 12.89 -33.26
CA LEU A 406 20.79 14.12 -33.29
C LEU A 406 20.18 15.45 -32.78
N LYS A 407 20.64 15.92 -31.60
CA LYS A 407 21.61 17.04 -31.41
C LYS A 407 21.58 17.59 -29.97
N LYS A 408 22.79 17.82 -29.44
CA LYS A 408 23.03 18.65 -28.26
C LYS A 408 22.38 20.03 -28.44
N SER A 409 21.52 20.40 -27.50
CA SER A 409 21.30 21.79 -27.13
C SER A 409 21.33 21.89 -25.60
N ARG A 410 22.24 22.72 -25.09
CA ARG A 410 22.38 23.04 -23.66
C ARG A 410 21.21 23.95 -23.28
N SER A 411 20.31 23.46 -22.44
CA SER A 411 19.54 24.33 -21.54
C SER A 411 19.64 23.76 -20.13
N SER A 412 20.46 24.40 -19.30
CA SER A 412 20.48 24.20 -17.86
C SER A 412 19.11 24.51 -17.28
N SER A 413 18.49 23.58 -16.57
CA SER A 413 17.46 23.85 -15.56
C SER A 413 17.29 22.64 -14.67
N ASN A 414 17.59 22.84 -13.38
CA ASN A 414 17.38 21.91 -12.29
C ASN A 414 15.89 21.58 -12.11
N ASN A 415 15.40 20.53 -12.77
CA ASN A 415 14.11 19.93 -12.46
C ASN A 415 14.31 18.43 -12.22
N LEU A 416 14.82 18.09 -11.04
CA LEU A 416 14.75 16.73 -10.52
C LEU A 416 13.28 16.47 -10.18
N LEU A 417 12.75 15.37 -10.71
CA LEU A 417 11.34 15.01 -10.78
C LEU A 417 10.63 15.02 -9.41
N LEU A 418 9.97 16.13 -9.08
CA LEU A 418 8.70 16.12 -8.36
C LEU A 418 7.65 15.54 -9.32
N MET A 419 7.72 14.23 -9.55
CA MET A 419 6.61 13.50 -10.12
C MET A 419 5.51 13.50 -9.06
N ASP A 420 4.29 13.83 -9.47
CA ASP A 420 3.16 14.05 -8.56
C ASP A 420 2.90 12.83 -7.67
N CYS A 421 3.46 12.84 -6.45
CA CYS A 421 3.32 11.78 -5.45
C CYS A 421 1.95 11.82 -4.75
N ARG A 422 1.12 12.81 -5.08
CA ARG A 422 -0.13 13.16 -4.39
C ARG A 422 -1.30 12.26 -4.82
N ASP A 423 -1.21 11.65 -6.00
CA ASP A 423 -2.27 10.83 -6.63
C ASP A 423 -1.96 9.32 -6.66
N GLN A 424 -1.00 8.79 -5.91
CA GLN A 424 -0.46 7.45 -6.19
C GLN A 424 -0.89 6.32 -5.25
N ILE A 425 -1.48 6.62 -4.08
CA ILE A 425 -1.79 5.59 -3.08
C ILE A 425 -3.27 5.20 -3.14
N TYR A 426 -3.58 4.44 -4.17
CA TYR A 426 -4.90 3.89 -4.44
C TYR A 426 -4.76 2.54 -5.15
N PHE A 427 -5.80 1.72 -5.06
CA PHE A 427 -5.97 0.62 -5.98
C PHE A 427 -6.54 1.16 -7.29
N THR A 428 -5.95 0.82 -8.43
CA THR A 428 -6.60 1.13 -9.72
C THR A 428 -8.00 0.51 -9.75
N GLN A 429 -8.89 1.05 -10.58
CA GLN A 429 -10.30 0.64 -10.57
C GLN A 429 -10.48 -0.87 -10.72
N SER A 430 -9.74 -1.52 -11.62
CA SER A 430 -9.83 -2.98 -11.77
C SER A 430 -9.30 -3.72 -10.54
N CYS A 431 -8.15 -3.33 -9.98
CA CYS A 431 -7.64 -3.89 -8.72
C CYS A 431 -8.65 -3.75 -7.57
N ALA A 432 -9.27 -2.58 -7.41
CA ALA A 432 -10.25 -2.32 -6.36
C ALA A 432 -11.49 -3.22 -6.52
N TYR A 433 -11.97 -3.41 -7.76
CA TYR A 433 -13.05 -4.35 -8.05
C TYR A 433 -12.64 -5.79 -7.76
N ILE A 434 -11.43 -6.23 -8.14
CA ILE A 434 -10.94 -7.58 -7.84
C ILE A 434 -10.97 -7.83 -6.33
N LEU A 435 -10.43 -6.91 -5.53
CA LEU A 435 -10.43 -7.01 -4.08
C LEU A 435 -11.87 -7.00 -3.53
N ALA A 436 -12.70 -6.03 -3.90
CA ALA A 436 -14.04 -5.88 -3.34
C ALA A 436 -14.96 -7.09 -3.56
N PHE A 437 -14.72 -7.89 -4.61
CA PHE A 437 -15.46 -9.12 -4.92
C PHE A 437 -14.64 -10.40 -4.73
N HIS A 438 -13.43 -10.32 -4.16
CA HIS A 438 -12.59 -11.48 -3.87
C HIS A 438 -13.18 -12.32 -2.73
N LYS A 439 -13.08 -13.66 -2.81
CA LYS A 439 -13.57 -14.59 -1.77
C LYS A 439 -12.94 -14.38 -0.38
N TRP A 440 -11.80 -13.69 -0.31
CA TRP A 440 -11.11 -13.36 0.95
C TRP A 440 -11.63 -12.06 1.59
N MET A 441 -12.42 -11.27 0.85
CA MET A 441 -12.88 -9.93 1.24
C MET A 441 -14.41 -9.88 1.41
N ILE A 442 -15.14 -10.75 0.70
CA ILE A 442 -16.59 -10.84 0.77
C ILE A 442 -17.06 -11.82 1.87
N ASP A 443 -18.27 -11.58 2.35
CA ASP A 443 -18.99 -12.48 3.27
C ASP A 443 -19.30 -13.83 2.56
N GLU A 444 -19.33 -14.92 3.33
CA GLU A 444 -19.75 -16.25 2.87
C GLU A 444 -21.11 -16.24 2.18
N LYS A 445 -22.04 -15.39 2.61
CA LYS A 445 -23.36 -15.22 1.98
C LYS A 445 -23.26 -14.73 0.52
N MET A 446 -22.21 -13.96 0.20
CA MET A 446 -21.92 -13.48 -1.16
C MET A 446 -21.11 -14.49 -1.96
N SER A 447 -20.27 -15.29 -1.31
CA SER A 447 -19.42 -16.30 -1.93
C SER A 447 -20.24 -17.47 -2.47
N LYS A 448 -20.58 -17.40 -3.76
CA LYS A 448 -21.36 -18.43 -4.47
C LYS A 448 -20.48 -19.10 -5.52
N THR A 449 -20.60 -20.42 -5.64
CA THR A 449 -19.93 -21.17 -6.72
C THR A 449 -20.65 -20.91 -8.04
N GLY A 450 -19.90 -20.42 -9.03
CA GLY A 450 -20.36 -20.12 -10.37
C GLY A 450 -19.37 -20.60 -11.41
N ILE A 451 -19.81 -20.62 -12.66
CA ILE A 451 -18.98 -21.01 -13.81
C ILE A 451 -18.79 -19.78 -14.69
N ILE A 452 -17.53 -19.54 -15.07
CA ILE A 452 -17.17 -18.57 -16.09
C ILE A 452 -16.58 -19.34 -17.27
N SER A 453 -17.04 -19.06 -18.48
CA SER A 453 -16.52 -19.65 -19.71
C SER A 453 -16.11 -18.57 -20.70
N PHE A 454 -15.07 -18.87 -21.48
CA PHE A 454 -14.55 -18.02 -22.54
C PHE A 454 -14.57 -18.78 -23.86
N ASP A 455 -15.20 -18.17 -24.87
CA ASP A 455 -15.14 -18.61 -26.26
C ASP A 455 -14.11 -17.76 -27.00
N SER A 456 -13.00 -18.37 -27.40
CA SER A 456 -11.87 -17.70 -28.07
C SER A 456 -12.16 -17.33 -29.52
N GLU A 457 -13.11 -17.98 -30.19
CA GLU A 457 -13.49 -17.64 -31.56
C GLU A 457 -14.27 -16.32 -31.57
N SER A 458 -15.30 -16.25 -30.74
CA SER A 458 -16.18 -15.07 -30.63
C SER A 458 -15.68 -14.00 -29.65
N TRP A 459 -14.63 -14.28 -28.86
CA TRP A 459 -14.15 -13.42 -27.76
C TRP A 459 -15.22 -13.12 -26.72
N THR A 460 -16.10 -14.10 -26.46
CA THR A 460 -17.24 -13.94 -25.56
C THR A 460 -16.96 -14.59 -24.21
N LEU A 461 -17.09 -13.80 -23.14
CA LEU A 461 -17.14 -14.27 -21.77
C LEU A 461 -18.60 -14.46 -21.32
N LYS A 462 -18.87 -15.56 -20.63
CA LYS A 462 -20.16 -15.84 -19.99
C LYS A 462 -19.95 -16.20 -18.53
N SER A 463 -20.76 -15.67 -17.63
CA SER A 463 -20.78 -16.04 -16.20
C SER A 463 -22.19 -16.39 -15.77
N SER A 464 -22.31 -17.47 -14.99
CA SER A 464 -23.59 -17.88 -14.40
C SER A 464 -24.09 -16.94 -13.29
N LEU A 465 -23.21 -16.13 -12.70
CA LEU A 465 -23.53 -15.20 -11.61
C LEU A 465 -23.42 -13.73 -12.01
N GLY A 466 -22.66 -13.45 -13.07
CA GLY A 466 -22.46 -12.14 -13.66
C GLY A 466 -21.09 -11.55 -13.33
N LEU A 467 -20.38 -11.16 -14.39
CA LEU A 467 -19.04 -10.59 -14.41
C LEU A 467 -18.99 -9.24 -13.69
N LYS A 468 -17.89 -9.00 -12.97
CA LYS A 468 -17.59 -7.74 -12.27
C LYS A 468 -16.35 -7.04 -12.80
N VAL A 469 -15.35 -7.82 -13.18
CA VAL A 469 -14.10 -7.30 -13.73
C VAL A 469 -13.52 -8.26 -14.76
N ILE A 470 -12.93 -7.68 -15.80
CA ILE A 470 -12.18 -8.36 -16.85
C ILE A 470 -10.88 -7.58 -17.03
N GLU A 471 -9.76 -8.27 -17.13
CA GLU A 471 -8.46 -7.68 -17.44
C GLU A 471 -7.76 -8.45 -18.56
N ILE A 472 -7.01 -7.71 -19.37
CA ILE A 472 -6.00 -8.25 -20.27
C ILE A 472 -4.65 -7.87 -19.68
N ARG A 473 -3.85 -8.89 -19.37
CA ARG A 473 -2.53 -8.74 -18.75
C ARG A 473 -1.45 -9.20 -19.72
N GLU A 474 -0.30 -8.55 -19.70
CA GLU A 474 0.84 -8.82 -20.57
C GLU A 474 2.05 -9.35 -19.78
N GLY A 475 2.66 -10.40 -20.34
CA GLY A 475 3.91 -10.97 -19.88
C GLY A 475 3.81 -11.71 -18.56
N ASP A 476 4.95 -12.25 -18.13
CA ASP A 476 5.05 -13.02 -16.87
C ASP A 476 4.79 -12.13 -15.65
N ALA A 477 5.10 -10.84 -15.76
CA ALA A 477 4.80 -9.83 -14.75
C ALA A 477 3.30 -9.47 -14.67
N GLN A 478 2.45 -10.01 -15.54
CA GLN A 478 0.99 -9.78 -15.55
C GLN A 478 0.60 -8.30 -15.47
N LEU A 479 1.28 -7.45 -16.25
CA LEU A 479 0.99 -6.02 -16.31
C LEU A 479 -0.40 -5.81 -16.93
N VAL A 480 -1.31 -5.13 -16.23
CA VAL A 480 -2.64 -4.82 -16.76
C VAL A 480 -2.54 -3.81 -17.90
N CYS A 481 -2.88 -4.26 -19.10
CA CYS A 481 -2.89 -3.44 -20.32
C CYS A 481 -4.26 -2.83 -20.59
N ASN A 482 -5.32 -3.58 -20.28
CA ASN A 482 -6.69 -3.13 -20.47
C ASN A 482 -7.63 -3.81 -19.48
N PHE A 483 -8.74 -3.17 -19.16
CA PHE A 483 -9.73 -3.71 -18.23
C PHE A 483 -11.13 -3.18 -18.48
N TRP A 484 -12.12 -3.91 -17.97
CA TRP A 484 -13.51 -3.52 -17.87
C TRP A 484 -14.03 -3.82 -16.47
N THR A 485 -14.79 -2.90 -15.91
CA THR A 485 -15.47 -3.10 -14.61
C THR A 485 -16.95 -2.83 -14.75
N PHE A 486 -17.76 -3.50 -13.93
CA PHE A 486 -19.22 -3.43 -14.01
C PHE A 486 -19.86 -3.18 -12.65
N SER A 487 -20.45 -1.99 -12.48
CA SER A 487 -21.22 -1.64 -11.27
C SER A 487 -22.40 -2.60 -11.07
N GLN A 488 -23.15 -2.89 -12.14
CA GLN A 488 -24.12 -3.98 -12.22
C GLN A 488 -23.48 -5.19 -12.92
N SER A 489 -23.68 -6.39 -12.39
CA SER A 489 -23.05 -7.58 -12.97
C SER A 489 -23.57 -7.89 -14.38
N ARG A 490 -22.70 -8.48 -15.23
CA ARG A 490 -23.03 -8.82 -16.63
C ARG A 490 -22.92 -10.32 -16.87
N LEU A 491 -23.99 -10.98 -17.31
CA LEU A 491 -23.94 -12.43 -17.61
C LEU A 491 -23.12 -12.77 -18.85
N LEU A 492 -22.99 -11.81 -19.78
CA LEU A 492 -22.27 -11.97 -21.05
C LEU A 492 -21.53 -10.68 -21.39
N PHE A 493 -20.30 -10.81 -21.89
CA PHE A 493 -19.52 -9.70 -22.42
C PHE A 493 -18.65 -10.14 -23.59
N VAL A 494 -18.65 -9.37 -24.69
CA VAL A 494 -17.77 -9.60 -25.84
C VAL A 494 -16.57 -8.67 -25.71
N VAL A 495 -15.38 -9.24 -25.58
CA VAL A 495 -14.13 -8.47 -25.46
C VAL A 495 -13.77 -7.89 -26.83
N PRO A 496 -13.72 -6.56 -27.00
CA PRO A 496 -13.44 -5.97 -28.30
C PRO A 496 -12.00 -6.28 -28.75
N ARG A 497 -11.84 -6.86 -29.95
CA ARG A 497 -10.50 -7.20 -30.47
C ARG A 497 -9.59 -5.99 -30.68
N SER A 498 -10.16 -4.81 -30.96
CA SER A 498 -9.42 -3.54 -31.09
C SER A 498 -8.70 -3.11 -29.81
N ASN A 499 -9.10 -3.69 -28.68
CA ASN A 499 -8.61 -3.38 -27.34
C ASN A 499 -7.55 -4.38 -26.85
N ILE A 500 -7.19 -5.34 -27.68
CA ILE A 500 -6.14 -6.33 -27.42
C ILE A 500 -4.82 -5.80 -28.00
N PRO A 501 -3.73 -5.75 -27.20
CA PRO A 501 -2.40 -5.35 -27.68
C PRO A 501 -1.92 -6.17 -28.89
N ASP A 502 -1.06 -5.56 -29.72
CA ASP A 502 -0.57 -6.15 -30.97
C ASP A 502 0.26 -7.43 -30.75
N LYS A 503 0.12 -8.39 -31.66
CA LYS A 503 0.48 -9.82 -31.54
C LYS A 503 1.98 -10.13 -31.49
N THR A 504 2.85 -9.12 -31.60
CA THR A 504 4.31 -9.31 -31.75
C THR A 504 5.09 -9.27 -30.43
N LYS A 505 4.40 -9.24 -29.29
CA LYS A 505 4.94 -8.98 -27.94
C LYS A 505 4.22 -9.85 -26.87
N PRO A 506 4.66 -9.87 -25.59
CA PRO A 506 4.58 -10.98 -24.62
C PRO A 506 3.28 -11.80 -24.56
N PRO A 507 3.30 -13.03 -24.02
CA PRO A 507 2.08 -13.81 -23.80
C PRO A 507 1.03 -12.97 -23.07
N LEU A 508 -0.21 -13.00 -23.57
CA LEU A 508 -1.33 -12.31 -22.96
C LEU A 508 -2.14 -13.28 -22.09
N MET A 509 -2.65 -12.76 -20.99
CA MET A 509 -3.56 -13.48 -20.09
C MET A 509 -4.88 -12.72 -20.00
N LEU A 510 -5.98 -13.44 -20.22
CA LEU A 510 -7.32 -13.00 -19.84
C LEU A 510 -7.56 -13.36 -18.37
N PHE A 511 -7.86 -12.36 -17.56
CA PHE A 511 -8.33 -12.54 -16.19
C PHE A 511 -9.77 -12.04 -16.08
N THR A 512 -10.63 -12.76 -15.36
CA THR A 512 -11.96 -12.26 -15.04
C THR A 512 -12.47 -12.80 -13.71
N GLN A 513 -13.29 -12.00 -13.04
CA GLN A 513 -13.97 -12.35 -11.82
C GLN A 513 -15.47 -12.01 -11.90
N ASP A 514 -16.31 -12.87 -11.33
CA ASP A 514 -17.75 -12.64 -11.16
C ASP A 514 -18.13 -12.09 -9.78
N ILE A 515 -19.42 -11.78 -9.60
CA ILE A 515 -19.95 -11.23 -8.33
C ILE A 515 -19.84 -12.19 -7.13
N GLY A 516 -19.70 -13.50 -7.37
CA GLY A 516 -19.51 -14.52 -6.33
C GLY A 516 -18.03 -14.76 -5.99
N GLY A 517 -17.12 -13.99 -6.61
CA GLY A 517 -15.67 -14.13 -6.43
C GLY A 517 -15.08 -15.34 -7.13
N ASN A 518 -15.77 -15.93 -8.12
CA ASN A 518 -15.16 -16.96 -8.96
C ASN A 518 -14.24 -16.29 -9.97
N ILE A 519 -13.07 -16.90 -10.17
CA ILE A 519 -12.02 -16.36 -11.04
C ILE A 519 -11.80 -17.32 -12.20
N PHE A 520 -11.66 -16.78 -13.40
CA PHE A 520 -11.22 -17.49 -14.58
C PHE A 520 -9.98 -16.82 -15.17
N LYS A 521 -8.97 -17.63 -15.49
CA LYS A 521 -7.73 -17.19 -16.13
C LYS A 521 -7.48 -18.05 -17.36
N SER A 522 -7.10 -17.43 -18.47
CA SER A 522 -6.75 -18.15 -19.70
C SER A 522 -5.63 -17.43 -20.43
N ASN A 523 -4.59 -18.18 -20.84
CA ASN A 523 -3.57 -17.67 -21.73
C ASN A 523 -4.17 -17.52 -23.12
N LEU A 524 -4.05 -16.34 -23.70
CA LEU A 524 -4.58 -16.02 -25.01
C LEU A 524 -3.53 -16.38 -26.06
N SER A 525 -3.74 -17.52 -26.72
CA SER A 525 -3.04 -17.85 -27.97
C SER A 525 -3.71 -17.07 -29.11
N LEU A 526 -3.07 -15.97 -29.53
CA LEU A 526 -3.58 -15.03 -30.54
C LEU A 526 -3.23 -15.35 -31.98
#